data_AF-W6MB76-F1
#
_entry.id   AF-W6MB76-F1
#
_cell.length_a   1.000
_cell.length_b   1.000
_cell.length_c   1.000
_cell.angle_alpha   90.00
_cell.angle_beta   90.00
_cell.angle_gamma   90.00
#
_symmetry.space_group_name_H-M   'P 1'
#
loop_
_entity.id
_entity.type
_entity.pdbx_description
1 polymer ?
#
loop_
_entity_poly.entity_id
_entity_poly.type
_entity_poly.pdbx_seq_one_letter_code
_entity_poly.pdbx_strand_id
1 'polypeptide(L)'
;MAKLSGRWALQAIGNDAGWQQRIVISGSNAHDGPHVMTLGDIISHVEGNDITIIAQAFNPATNTWIDSLVQEVMNWDNASGLQVRLNIDDNPPAGDLDFNDLVVICTAENAELSSPIAGPRLDLTIPEQHFKQR
;
A
#
# COMPACT_ATOMS: atom_id res chain seq x y z
N MET A 1 7.05 11.17 2.80
CA MET A 1 5.60 11.38 3.01
C MET A 1 4.89 11.13 1.69
N ALA A 2 3.83 10.32 1.69
CA ALA A 2 2.98 10.05 0.52
C ALA A 2 1.61 10.72 0.68
N LYS A 3 0.95 11.01 -0.44
CA LYS A 3 -0.39 11.62 -0.48
C LYS A 3 -1.34 10.76 -1.30
N LEU A 4 -2.51 10.46 -0.74
CA LEU A 4 -3.56 9.67 -1.38
C LEU A 4 -4.91 10.41 -1.30
N SER A 5 -5.83 10.04 -2.19
CA SER A 5 -7.21 10.54 -2.20
C SER A 5 -8.16 9.42 -2.64
N GLY A 6 -9.37 9.39 -2.08
CA GLY A 6 -10.34 8.31 -2.29
C GLY A 6 -10.20 7.20 -1.25
N ARG A 7 -10.53 5.96 -1.64
CA ARG A 7 -10.54 4.79 -0.76
C ARG A 7 -9.43 3.79 -1.13
N TRP A 8 -8.69 3.32 -0.13
CA TRP A 8 -7.50 2.49 -0.30
C TRP A 8 -7.44 1.35 0.72
N ALA A 9 -6.85 0.23 0.30
CA ALA A 9 -6.33 -0.79 1.19
C ALA A 9 -4.80 -0.70 1.24
N LEU A 10 -4.22 -0.65 2.43
CA LEU A 10 -2.77 -0.61 2.65
C LEU A 10 -2.34 -1.97 3.16
N GLN A 11 -1.31 -2.56 2.55
CA GLN A 11 -0.77 -3.86 2.95
C GLN A 11 0.75 -3.79 3.05
N ALA A 12 1.31 -4.24 4.18
CA ALA A 12 2.74 -4.47 4.31
C ALA A 12 3.11 -5.79 3.60
N ILE A 13 3.94 -5.67 2.56
CA ILE A 13 4.39 -6.79 1.73
C ILE A 13 5.89 -7.09 1.87
N GLY A 14 6.61 -6.25 2.61
CA GLY A 14 8.03 -6.44 2.94
C GLY A 14 8.33 -5.74 4.26
N ASN A 15 9.21 -6.32 5.06
CA ASN A 15 9.69 -5.74 6.31
C ASN A 15 11.03 -6.40 6.66
N ASP A 16 12.13 -5.77 6.23
CA ASP A 16 13.49 -6.23 6.51
C ASP A 16 14.24 -5.18 7.35
N ALA A 17 13.69 -4.88 8.52
CA ALA A 17 14.19 -3.82 9.40
C ALA A 17 14.71 -4.36 10.72
N GLY A 18 15.79 -3.76 11.21
CA GLY A 18 16.25 -3.97 12.59
C GLY A 18 15.37 -3.24 13.62
N TRP A 19 14.74 -2.13 13.23
CA TRP A 19 13.87 -1.33 14.10
C TRP A 19 12.39 -1.55 13.78
N GLN A 20 11.54 -1.32 14.79
CA GLN A 20 10.10 -1.42 14.61
C GLN A 20 9.61 -0.31 13.67
N GLN A 21 8.82 -0.68 12.67
CA GLN A 21 8.28 0.24 11.67
C GLN A 21 6.80 0.53 11.92
N ARG A 22 6.37 1.74 11.55
CA ARG A 22 4.95 2.13 11.54
C ARG A 22 4.67 3.11 10.42
N ILE A 23 3.39 3.26 10.10
CA ILE A 23 2.89 4.39 9.34
C ILE A 23 2.00 5.25 10.24
N VAL A 24 1.97 6.56 9.97
CA VAL A 24 1.06 7.51 10.59
C VAL A 24 0.18 8.06 9.50
N ILE A 25 -1.13 7.82 9.65
CA ILE A 25 -2.16 8.28 8.71
C ILE A 25 -2.78 9.56 9.26
N SER A 26 -3.02 10.54 8.41
CA SER A 26 -3.82 11.72 8.73
C SER A 26 -4.71 12.14 7.57
N GLY A 27 -5.86 12.76 7.88
CA GLY A 27 -6.81 13.23 6.86
C GLY A 27 -7.73 12.13 6.32
N SER A 28 -7.72 10.95 6.96
CA SER A 28 -8.70 9.89 6.71
C SER A 28 -9.94 10.06 7.59
N ASN A 29 -11.03 9.42 7.20
CA ASN A 29 -12.30 9.48 7.92
C ASN A 29 -12.31 8.63 9.20
N ALA A 30 -11.44 7.59 9.30
CA ALA A 30 -11.51 6.59 10.38
C ALA A 30 -10.17 5.98 10.82
N HIS A 31 -9.08 6.21 10.08
CA HIS A 31 -7.79 5.53 10.29
C HIS A 31 -6.68 6.46 10.73
N ASP A 32 -6.99 7.68 11.17
CA ASP A 32 -5.99 8.64 11.60
C ASP A 32 -5.22 8.14 12.84
N GLY A 33 -3.91 8.40 12.85
CA GLY A 33 -3.01 7.99 13.90
C GLY A 33 -1.97 6.94 13.47
N PRO A 34 -1.17 6.45 14.44
CA PRO A 34 -0.10 5.50 14.18
C PRO A 34 -0.61 4.06 14.04
N HIS A 35 -0.07 3.35 13.05
CA HIS A 35 -0.28 1.92 12.80
C HIS A 35 1.08 1.25 12.68
N VAL A 36 1.45 0.44 13.67
CA VAL A 36 2.63 -0.43 13.58
C VAL A 36 2.37 -1.43 12.46
N MET A 37 3.35 -1.62 11.58
CA MET A 37 3.22 -2.50 10.42
C MET A 37 4.33 -3.55 10.45
N THR A 38 3.92 -4.80 10.30
CA THR A 38 4.77 -5.98 10.10
C THR A 38 4.32 -6.72 8.84
N LEU A 39 5.15 -7.63 8.34
CA LEU A 39 4.85 -8.35 7.10
C LEU A 39 3.46 -9.05 7.17
N GLY A 40 2.58 -8.69 6.22
CA GLY A 40 1.24 -9.24 6.10
C GLY A 40 0.13 -8.40 6.75
N ASP A 41 0.48 -7.35 7.52
CA ASP A 41 -0.53 -6.45 8.09
C ASP A 41 -1.30 -5.71 7.01
N ILE A 42 -2.61 -5.54 7.24
CA ILE A 42 -3.54 -4.88 6.32
C ILE A 42 -4.35 -3.83 7.08
N ILE A 43 -4.42 -2.62 6.51
CA ILE A 43 -5.38 -1.59 6.89
C ILE A 43 -6.34 -1.41 5.73
N SER A 44 -7.54 -1.98 5.87
CA SER A 44 -8.60 -1.88 4.87
C SER A 44 -9.34 -0.56 4.97
N HIS A 45 -9.89 -0.09 3.85
CA HIS A 45 -10.85 1.01 3.79
C HIS A 45 -10.35 2.36 4.34
N VAL A 46 -9.07 2.67 4.12
CA VAL A 46 -8.51 4.00 4.39
C VAL A 46 -9.11 4.98 3.38
N GLU A 47 -10.04 5.81 3.83
CA GLU A 47 -10.82 6.71 2.98
C GLU A 47 -10.67 8.18 3.42
N GLY A 48 -10.51 9.09 2.46
CA GLY A 48 -10.41 10.53 2.70
C GLY A 48 -10.10 11.31 1.41
N ASN A 49 -10.28 12.63 1.45
CA ASN A 49 -10.01 13.49 0.28
C ASN A 49 -8.53 13.89 0.16
N ASP A 50 -7.85 14.05 1.29
CA ASP A 50 -6.45 14.48 1.39
C ASP A 50 -5.73 13.65 2.47
N ILE A 51 -5.48 12.37 2.16
CA ILE A 51 -4.84 11.44 3.08
C ILE A 51 -3.33 11.61 2.99
N THR A 52 -2.68 11.74 4.14
CA THR A 52 -1.23 11.81 4.26
C THR A 52 -0.71 10.57 4.99
N ILE A 53 0.37 9.98 4.47
CA ILE A 53 1.06 8.86 5.10
C ILE A 53 2.51 9.25 5.37
N ILE A 54 2.92 9.12 6.62
CA ILE A 54 4.30 9.28 7.08
C ILE A 54 4.77 7.92 7.60
N ALA A 55 5.90 7.43 7.11
CA ALA A 55 6.54 6.25 7.67
C ALA A 55 7.47 6.66 8.80
N GLN A 56 7.52 5.86 9.87
CA GLN A 56 8.37 6.12 11.01
C GLN A 56 9.00 4.83 11.53
N ALA A 57 10.24 4.95 12.02
CA ALA A 57 10.96 3.89 12.70
C ALA A 57 11.13 4.23 14.19
N PHE A 58 11.10 3.21 15.04
CA PHE A 58 11.32 3.39 16.47
C PHE A 58 12.80 3.33 16.80
N ASN A 59 13.37 4.43 17.27
CA ASN A 59 14.75 4.49 17.75
C ASN A 59 14.80 4.07 19.23
N PRO A 60 15.38 2.89 19.56
CA PRO A 60 15.43 2.39 20.94
C PRO A 60 16.41 3.18 21.82
N ALA A 61 17.41 3.86 21.24
CA ALA A 61 18.38 4.64 22.00
C ALA A 61 17.76 5.92 22.58
N THR A 62 16.82 6.53 21.87
CA THR A 62 16.12 7.74 22.32
C THR A 62 14.70 7.47 22.81
N ASN A 63 14.17 6.26 22.63
CA ASN A 63 12.80 5.88 22.95
C ASN A 63 11.76 6.77 22.21
N THR A 64 12.04 7.07 20.94
CA THR A 64 11.20 7.95 20.11
C THR A 64 10.99 7.38 18.72
N TRP A 65 9.88 7.76 18.09
CA TRP A 65 9.66 7.53 16.67
C TRP A 65 10.30 8.65 15.86
N ILE A 66 10.98 8.28 14.78
CA ILE A 66 11.60 9.21 13.84
C ILE A 66 11.01 8.98 12.44
N ASP A 67 10.89 10.03 11.65
CA ASP A 67 10.42 9.92 10.28
C ASP A 67 11.44 9.16 9.43
N SER A 68 10.96 8.17 8.68
CA SER A 68 11.74 7.35 7.75
C SER A 68 11.84 8.03 6.38
N LEU A 69 12.82 7.64 5.58
CA LEU A 69 12.85 7.99 4.17
C LEU A 69 11.81 7.16 3.42
N VAL A 70 11.20 7.75 2.38
CA VAL A 70 10.14 7.09 1.61
C VAL A 70 10.38 7.33 0.12
N GLN A 71 10.43 6.25 -0.65
CA GLN A 71 10.30 6.25 -2.10
C GLN A 71 8.90 5.81 -2.50
N GLU A 72 8.25 6.62 -3.32
CA GLU A 72 6.92 6.34 -3.85
C GLU A 72 7.04 5.86 -5.31
N VAL A 73 6.41 4.73 -5.61
CA VAL A 73 6.33 4.17 -6.96
C VAL A 73 4.88 3.90 -7.29
N MET A 74 4.35 4.62 -8.28
CA MET A 74 3.01 4.38 -8.80
C MET A 74 3.03 3.30 -9.89
N ASN A 75 2.06 2.40 -9.86
CA ASN A 75 1.85 1.39 -10.88
C ASN A 75 0.36 1.25 -11.21
N TRP A 76 0.05 0.89 -12.46
CA TRP A 76 -1.28 0.42 -12.83
C TRP A 76 -1.19 -1.05 -13.19
N ASP A 77 -1.94 -1.88 -12.47
CA ASP A 77 -2.06 -3.30 -12.77
C ASP A 77 -3.44 -3.63 -13.36
N ASN A 78 -3.47 -4.47 -14.40
CA ASN A 78 -4.72 -4.82 -15.07
C ASN A 78 -5.60 -5.77 -14.25
N ALA A 79 -5.13 -6.37 -13.15
CA ALA A 79 -5.96 -7.18 -12.26
C ALA A 79 -6.40 -6.39 -11.02
N SER A 80 -5.57 -5.48 -10.51
CA SER A 80 -5.80 -4.75 -9.26
C SER A 80 -6.13 -3.27 -9.41
N GLY A 81 -5.91 -2.67 -10.59
CA GLY A 81 -6.08 -1.24 -10.84
C GLY A 81 -4.88 -0.40 -10.39
N LEU A 82 -5.15 0.83 -9.96
CA LEU A 82 -4.12 1.76 -9.46
C LEU A 82 -3.53 1.25 -8.14
N GLN A 83 -2.20 1.18 -8.11
CA GLN A 83 -1.42 0.86 -6.92
C GLN A 83 -0.35 1.93 -6.69
N VAL A 84 -0.09 2.22 -5.43
CA VAL A 84 1.06 3.02 -5.00
C VAL A 84 1.88 2.16 -4.05
N ARG A 85 3.14 1.92 -4.39
CA ARG A 85 4.09 1.25 -3.50
C ARG A 85 4.92 2.28 -2.77
N LEU A 86 5.00 2.14 -1.45
CA LEU A 86 5.87 2.91 -0.57
C LEU A 86 7.02 2.00 -0.14
N ASN A 87 8.23 2.31 -0.59
CA ASN A 87 9.46 1.67 -0.14
C ASN A 87 10.08 2.58 0.92
N ILE A 88 10.35 2.04 2.11
CA ILE A 88 10.71 2.83 3.29
C ILE A 88 12.09 2.37 3.77
N ASP A 89 12.91 3.34 4.15
CA ASP A 89 14.25 3.15 4.74
C ASP A 89 14.28 3.82 6.11
N ASP A 90 14.62 3.04 7.13
CA ASP A 90 14.73 3.46 8.51
C ASP A 90 16.00 4.31 8.71
N ASN A 91 15.99 5.18 9.72
CA ASN A 91 17.21 5.86 10.19
C ASN A 91 17.84 6.97 9.30
N PRO A 92 17.12 7.99 8.78
CA PRO A 92 17.80 9.17 8.25
C PRO A 92 18.63 9.89 9.33
N PRO A 93 19.86 10.35 9.06
CA PRO A 93 20.56 10.36 7.76
C PRO A 93 21.51 9.17 7.50
N ALA A 94 21.47 8.11 8.32
CA ALA A 94 22.42 7.00 8.31
C ALA A 94 21.79 5.63 7.98
N GLY A 95 20.61 5.62 7.35
CA GLY A 95 20.01 4.45 6.72
C GLY A 95 20.93 3.92 5.62
N ASP A 96 20.81 2.64 5.31
CA ASP A 96 21.63 2.02 4.25
C ASP A 96 21.08 2.30 2.85
N LEU A 97 19.93 2.99 2.77
CA LEU A 97 19.28 3.47 1.55
C LEU A 97 18.84 2.33 0.63
N ASP A 98 18.53 1.16 1.18
CA ASP A 98 18.03 0.03 0.41
C ASP A 98 16.49 0.02 0.22
N PHE A 99 15.78 0.79 1.06
CA PHE A 99 14.33 0.98 1.06
C PHE A 99 13.52 -0.33 1.21
N ASN A 100 14.04 -1.32 1.92
CA ASN A 100 13.36 -2.59 2.17
C ASN A 100 12.83 -2.76 3.61
N ASP A 101 13.15 -1.83 4.52
CA ASP A 101 12.78 -1.87 5.94
C ASP A 101 11.27 -2.01 6.15
N LEU A 102 10.49 -1.31 5.31
CA LEU A 102 9.06 -1.54 5.18
C LEU A 102 8.63 -1.27 3.73
N VAL A 103 7.91 -2.22 3.15
CA VAL A 103 7.30 -2.05 1.84
C VAL A 103 5.79 -2.16 1.97
N VAL A 104 5.08 -1.06 1.67
CA VAL A 104 3.62 -1.00 1.72
C VAL A 104 3.07 -0.86 0.31
N ILE A 105 2.11 -1.73 -0.06
CA ILE A 105 1.28 -1.53 -1.25
C ILE A 105 -0.05 -0.90 -0.82
N CYS A 106 -0.35 0.26 -1.40
CA CYS A 106 -1.64 0.91 -1.35
C CYS A 106 -2.40 0.55 -2.63
N THR A 107 -3.52 -0.17 -2.51
CA THR A 107 -4.38 -0.53 -3.65
C THR A 107 -5.64 0.30 -3.60
N ALA A 108 -5.98 0.97 -4.72
CA ALA A 108 -7.20 1.75 -4.81
C ALA A 108 -8.44 0.83 -4.79
N GLU A 109 -9.42 1.16 -3.95
CA GLU A 109 -10.70 0.42 -3.85
C GLU A 109 -11.84 1.14 -4.58
N ASN A 110 -11.61 2.35 -5.09
CA ASN A 110 -12.61 3.09 -5.85
C ASN A 110 -12.87 2.42 -7.20
N ALA A 111 -14.14 2.23 -7.59
CA ALA A 111 -14.55 1.56 -8.81
C ALA A 111 -13.94 2.17 -10.09
N GLU A 112 -13.68 3.48 -10.10
CA GLU A 112 -13.07 4.18 -11.25
C GLU A 112 -11.55 3.96 -11.39
N LEU A 113 -10.90 3.59 -10.28
CA LEU A 113 -9.45 3.35 -10.19
C LEU A 113 -9.10 1.87 -10.01
N SER A 114 -10.10 1.05 -9.71
CA SER A 114 -10.03 -0.41 -9.73
C SER A 114 -10.04 -0.90 -11.18
N SER A 115 -9.32 -1.99 -11.46
CA SER A 115 -9.34 -2.56 -12.80
C SER A 115 -10.76 -2.98 -13.21
N PRO A 116 -11.19 -2.75 -14.48
CA PRO A 116 -12.45 -3.30 -14.99
C PRO A 116 -12.46 -4.84 -15.07
N ILE A 117 -11.29 -5.48 -14.90
CA ILE A 117 -11.10 -6.93 -14.85
C ILE A 117 -10.95 -7.40 -13.38
N ALA A 118 -11.02 -6.49 -12.40
CA ALA A 118 -11.05 -6.84 -10.99
C ALA A 118 -12.38 -7.54 -10.69
N GLY A 119 -12.36 -8.87 -10.63
CA GLY A 119 -13.53 -9.72 -10.48
C GLY A 119 -13.27 -11.12 -11.01
N PRO A 120 -14.18 -12.09 -10.81
CA PRO A 120 -14.07 -13.38 -11.48
C PRO A 120 -13.97 -13.15 -12.99
N ARG A 121 -12.99 -13.79 -13.64
CA ARG A 121 -12.87 -13.79 -15.10
C ARG A 121 -14.25 -14.10 -15.69
N LEU A 122 -14.71 -13.27 -16.62
CA LEU A 122 -15.86 -13.62 -17.46
C LEU A 122 -15.60 -15.01 -18.04
N ASP A 123 -16.59 -15.90 -17.92
CA ASP A 123 -16.52 -17.20 -18.55
C ASP A 123 -16.46 -17.01 -20.07
N LEU A 124 -15.27 -17.25 -20.65
CA LEU A 124 -15.04 -17.15 -22.08
C LEU A 124 -15.36 -18.47 -22.80
N THR A 125 -15.97 -19.44 -22.11
CA THR A 125 -16.43 -20.68 -22.72
C THR A 125 -17.47 -20.36 -23.78
N ILE A 126 -17.13 -20.62 -25.04
CA ILE A 126 -18.08 -20.51 -26.15
C ILE A 126 -19.14 -21.60 -25.95
N PRO A 127 -20.43 -21.26 -25.83
CA PRO A 127 -21.47 -22.28 -25.68
C PRO A 127 -21.47 -23.26 -26.85
N GLU A 128 -21.68 -24.55 -26.59
CA GLU A 128 -21.60 -25.63 -27.59
C GLU A 128 -22.41 -25.36 -28.87
N GLN A 129 -23.54 -24.65 -28.74
CA GLN A 129 -24.41 -24.23 -29.83
C GLN A 129 -23.76 -23.31 -30.89
N HIS A 130 -22.58 -22.73 -30.59
CA HIS A 130 -21.83 -21.88 -31.52
C HIS A 130 -20.65 -22.59 -32.19
N PHE A 131 -20.39 -23.86 -31.86
CA PHE A 131 -19.45 -24.66 -32.63
C PHE A 131 -20.12 -25.05 -33.95
N LYS A 132 -19.58 -24.54 -35.08
CA LYS A 132 -19.89 -25.14 -36.38
C LYS A 132 -19.28 -26.54 -36.40
N GLN A 133 -20.14 -27.56 -36.34
CA GLN A 133 -19.74 -28.93 -36.62
C GLN A 133 -19.16 -28.99 -38.04
N ARG A 134 -17.92 -29.48 -38.15
CA ARG A 134 -17.25 -29.77 -39.43
C ARG A 134 -17.59 -31.18 -39.86
#